data_AF-A0A498R1G0-F1
#
_entry.id   AF-A0A498R1G0-F1
#
_cell.length_a   1.000
_cell.length_b   1.000
_cell.length_c   1.000
_cell.angle_alpha   90.00
_cell.angle_beta   90.00
_cell.angle_gamma   90.00
#
_symmetry.space_group_name_H-M   'P 1'
#
loop_
_entity.id
_entity.type
_entity.pdbx_description
1 polymer ?
#
loop_
_entity_poly.entity_id
_entity_poly.type
_entity_poly.pdbx_seq_one_letter_code
_entity_poly.pdbx_strand_id
1 'polypeptide(L)' 'MANTKKLYDLSEVLSIIPMSKAGIYKACSEGKIPSVKVGRRVFIPSWYIEKILNEPGA' A
#
# COMPACT_ATOMS: atom_id res chain seq x y z
N MET A 1 16.11 7.78 -6.36
CA MET A 1 15.02 8.69 -5.95
C MET A 1 14.76 8.45 -4.47
N ALA A 2 15.14 9.36 -3.57
CA ALA A 2 14.81 9.24 -2.15
C ALA A 2 13.33 9.60 -1.99
N ASN A 3 12.47 8.61 -1.78
CA ASN A 3 11.04 8.84 -1.62
C ASN A 3 10.77 9.26 -0.17
N THR A 4 10.65 10.56 0.09
CA THR A 4 10.47 11.12 1.44
C THR A 4 9.05 10.91 1.99
N LYS A 5 8.13 10.34 1.20
CA LYS A 5 6.75 10.10 1.59
C LYS A 5 6.65 8.88 2.51
N LYS A 6 6.16 9.09 3.73
CA LYS A 6 5.93 8.02 4.73
C LYS A 6 4.65 7.21 4.47
N LEU A 7 3.70 7.78 3.76
CA LEU A 7 2.37 7.22 3.52
C LEU A 7 2.01 7.45 2.04
N TYR A 8 1.56 6.39 1.39
CA TYR A 8 1.04 6.39 0.03
C TYR A 8 -0.47 6.32 0.07
N ASP A 9 -1.13 7.04 -0.82
CA ASP A 9 -2.55 6.83 -1.04
C ASP A 9 -2.79 5.62 -1.94
N LEU A 10 -4.04 5.16 -1.97
CA LEU A 10 -4.43 4.02 -2.80
C LEU A 10 -4.20 4.23 -4.29
N SER A 11 -4.27 5.45 -4.80
CA SER A 11 -4.09 5.72 -6.23
C SER A 11 -2.63 5.53 -6.62
N GLU A 12 -1.70 5.99 -5.78
CA GLU A 12 -0.26 5.78 -5.96
C GLU A 12 0.10 4.30 -5.84
N VAL A 13 -0.51 3.59 -4.89
CA VAL A 13 -0.26 2.15 -4.68
C VAL A 13 -0.73 1.32 -5.87
N LEU A 14 -1.84 1.68 -6.52
CA LEU A 14 -2.35 0.96 -7.69
C LEU A 14 -1.38 0.96 -8.87
N SER A 15 -0.50 1.96 -8.97
CA SER A 15 0.55 1.99 -9.99
C SER A 15 1.75 1.10 -9.65
N ILE A 16 1.88 0.68 -8.38
CA ILE A 16 3.01 -0.10 -7.88
C ILE A 16 2.63 -1.57 -7.74
N ILE A 17 1.44 -1.84 -7.20
CA ILE A 17 0.94 -3.20 -6.98
C ILE A 17 -0.06 -3.52 -8.10
N PRO A 18 0.17 -4.57 -8.90
CA PRO A 18 -0.76 -5.02 -9.94
C PRO A 18 -1.98 -5.73 -9.31
N MET A 19 -2.77 -5.00 -8.52
CA MET A 19 -3.97 -5.49 -7.86
C MET A 19 -5.12 -4.51 -8.08
N SER A 20 -6.35 -5.03 -8.12
CA SER A 20 -7.53 -4.17 -8.19
C SER A 20 -7.70 -3.35 -6.91
N LYS A 21 -8.30 -2.17 -7.03
CA LYS A 21 -8.62 -1.29 -5.88
C LYS A 21 -9.42 -2.03 -4.81
N ALA A 22 -10.39 -2.82 -5.22
CA ALA A 22 -11.19 -3.65 -4.31
C ALA A 22 -10.34 -4.72 -3.61
N GLY A 23 -9.40 -5.35 -4.32
CA GLY A 23 -8.45 -6.30 -3.75
C GLY A 23 -7.59 -5.68 -2.67
N ILE A 24 -7.07 -4.47 -2.89
CA ILE A 24 -6.27 -3.74 -1.90
C ILE A 24 -7.12 -3.38 -0.68
N TYR A 25 -8.35 -2.86 -0.87
CA TYR A 25 -9.25 -2.58 0.25
C TYR A 25 -9.57 -3.83 1.08
N LYS A 26 -9.82 -4.96 0.42
CA LYS A 26 -10.07 -6.23 1.07
C LYS A 26 -8.84 -6.70 1.84
N ALA A 27 -7.66 -6.66 1.24
CA ALA A 27 -6.42 -7.08 1.87
C ALA A 27 -6.03 -6.17 3.06
N CYS A 28 -6.29 -4.86 2.96
CA CYS A 28 -6.17 -3.94 4.10
C CYS A 28 -7.17 -4.26 5.22
N SER A 29 -8.43 -4.58 4.86
CA SER A 29 -9.46 -4.94 5.85
C SER A 29 -9.19 -6.29 6.52
N GLU A 30 -8.57 -7.23 5.81
CA GLU A 30 -8.16 -8.55 6.32
C GLU A 30 -6.85 -8.49 7.14
N GLY A 31 -6.19 -7.32 7.19
CA GLY A 31 -4.91 -7.16 7.89
C GLY A 31 -3.70 -7.77 7.17
N LYS A 32 -3.88 -8.24 5.92
CA LYS A 32 -2.78 -8.76 5.08
C LYS A 32 -1.86 -7.65 4.60
N ILE A 33 -2.45 -6.48 4.32
CA ILE A 33 -1.72 -5.26 3.97
C ILE A 33 -1.80 -4.30 5.17
N PRO A 34 -0.65 -3.89 5.74
CA PRO A 34 -0.63 -2.87 6.78
C PRO A 34 -1.15 -1.56 6.20
N SER A 35 -2.15 -0.98 6.85
CA SER A 35 -2.76 0.25 6.39
C SER A 35 -3.03 1.20 7.54
N VAL A 36 -2.93 2.49 7.25
CA VAL A 36 -3.22 3.59 8.18
C VAL A 36 -4.47 4.29 7.67
N LYS A 37 -5.53 4.26 8.47
CA LYS A 37 -6.78 4.95 8.15
C LYS A 37 -6.76 6.34 8.76
N VAL A 38 -6.86 7.37 7.92
CA VAL A 38 -6.99 8.77 8.36
C VAL A 38 -8.34 9.27 7.87
N GLY A 39 -9.30 9.36 8.79
CA GLY A 39 -10.69 9.67 8.47
C GLY A 39 -11.32 8.62 7.54
N ARG A 40 -11.76 9.07 6.34
CA ARG A 40 -12.38 8.20 5.32
C ARG A 40 -11.37 7.64 4.32
N ARG A 41 -10.08 8.00 4.43
CA ARG A 41 -9.03 7.60 3.49
C ARG A 41 -8.16 6.52 4.11
N VAL A 42 -7.71 5.60 3.26
CA VAL A 42 -6.77 4.53 3.62
C VAL A 42 -5.44 4.84 2.96
N PHE A 43 -4.38 4.78 3.76
CA PHE A 43 -3.01 4.99 3.35
C PHE A 43 -2.19 3.74 3.62
N ILE A 44 -1.16 3.51 2.81
CA ILE A 44 -0.25 2.39 2.96
C ILE A 44 1.13 2.96 3.31
N PRO A 45 1.78 2.45 4.36
CA PRO A 45 3.06 2.97 4.78
C PRO A 45 4.18 2.61 3.81
N SER A 46 5.15 3.51 3.67
CA SER A 46 6.22 3.40 2.68
C SER A 46 7.09 2.16 2.85
N TRP A 47 7.38 1.77 4.08
CA TRP A 47 8.17 0.57 4.39
C TRP A 47 7.55 -0.71 3.81
N TYR A 48 6.23 -0.78 3.72
CA TYR A 48 5.56 -1.95 3.16
C TYR A 48 5.63 -1.96 1.64
N ILE A 49 5.52 -0.78 1.02
CA ILE A 49 5.71 -0.63 -0.42
C ILE A 49 7.16 -0.95 -0.81
N GLU A 50 8.13 -0.48 -0.05
CA GLU A 50 9.54 -0.81 -0.22
C GLU A 50 9.78 -2.32 -0.05
N LYS A 51 9.12 -2.96 0.91
CA LYS A 51 9.19 -4.43 1.07
C LYS A 51 8.68 -5.15 -0.18
N ILE A 52 7.52 -4.75 -0.71
CA ILE A 52 6.96 -5.36 -1.93
C ILE A 52 7.87 -5.14 -3.14
N LEU A 53 8.44 -3.95 -3.28
CA LEU A 53 9.34 -3.62 -4.38
C LEU A 53 10.65 -4.41 -4.32
N ASN A 54 11.17 -4.68 -3.12
CA ASN A 54 12.40 -5.44 -2.92
C ASN A 54 12.19 -6.96 -2.94
N GLU A 55 11.00 -7.46 -2.59
CA GLU A 55 10.65 -8.88 -2.57
C GLU A 55 9.37 -9.19 -3.37
N PRO A 56 9.38 -9.05 -4.70
CA PRO A 56 8.27 -9.51 -5.53
C PRO A 56 8.28 -11.05 -5.60
N GLY A 57 7.66 -11.72 -4.62
CA GLY A 57 7.28 -13.14 -4.72
C GLY A 57 7.88 -14.12 -3.71
N ALA A 58 7.77 -13.85 -2.40
CA ALA A 58 7.90 -14.89 -1.37
C ALA A 58 6.53 -15.48 -0.99
#